data_AF-I0L1L7-F1
#
_entry.id   AF-I0L1L7-F1
#
_cell.length_a   1.000
_cell.length_b   1.000
_cell.length_c   1.000
_cell.angle_alpha   90.00
_cell.angle_beta   90.00
_cell.angle_gamma   90.00
#
_symmetry.space_group_name_H-M   'P 1'
#
loop_
_entity.id
_entity.type
_entity.pdbx_description
1 polymer ?
#
loop_
_entity_poly.entity_id
_entity_poly.type
_entity_poly.pdbx_seq_one_letter_code
_entity_poly.pdbx_strand_id
1 'polypeptide(L)'
;MDRVVEADSGRRAARALIGRQGALRNSIGPYGYAAIDGRPVPPSLVVVHPVPEGIDELVIASDGYPVIGETLAASESELALLLKKDPWCVAELAGTKAVLPGQVSFDDRAYLRIRL
;
A
#
# COMPACT_ATOMS: atom_id res chain seq x y z
N MET A 1 -6.98 11.81 22.75
CA MET A 1 -6.35 10.82 21.85
C MET A 1 -7.40 10.15 20.95
N ASP A 2 -8.69 10.15 21.32
CA ASP A 2 -9.82 9.61 20.54
C ASP A 2 -10.33 10.50 19.37
N ARG A 3 -9.78 11.72 19.21
CA ARG A 3 -10.30 12.72 18.26
C ARG A 3 -9.95 12.47 16.79
N VAL A 4 -8.99 11.59 16.48
CA VAL A 4 -8.62 11.29 15.08
C VAL A 4 -9.77 10.57 14.36
N VAL A 5 -10.47 9.67 15.06
CA VAL A 5 -11.61 8.92 14.50
C VAL A 5 -12.80 9.85 14.23
N GLU A 6 -13.02 10.84 15.10
CA GLU A 6 -14.13 11.79 14.96
C GLU A 6 -13.88 12.82 13.85
N ALA A 7 -12.63 13.29 13.69
CA ALA A 7 -12.33 14.39 12.79
C ALA A 7 -10.86 14.41 12.30
N ASP A 8 -10.47 13.48 11.45
CA ASP A 8 -9.15 13.40 10.80
C ASP A 8 -8.82 14.65 9.93
N SER A 9 -8.07 15.59 10.49
CA SER A 9 -7.65 16.82 9.81
C SER A 9 -6.62 16.58 8.72
N GLY A 10 -5.72 15.61 8.90
CA GLY A 10 -4.70 15.25 7.92
C GLY A 10 -5.35 14.73 6.64
N ARG A 11 -6.28 13.78 6.77
CA ARG A 11 -7.05 13.25 5.65
C ARG A 11 -7.93 14.32 4.98
N ARG A 12 -8.53 15.23 5.76
CA ARG A 12 -9.26 16.37 5.19
C ARG A 12 -8.34 17.26 4.34
N ALA A 13 -7.15 17.59 4.83
CA ALA A 13 -6.19 18.41 4.10
C ALA A 13 -5.67 17.71 2.84
N ALA A 14 -5.41 16.39 2.91
CA ALA A 14 -4.89 15.61 1.79
C ALA A 14 -5.94 15.28 0.71
N ARG A 15 -7.24 15.42 1.02
CA ARG A 15 -8.35 14.95 0.16
C ARG A 15 -8.29 15.47 -1.28
N ALA A 16 -7.94 16.75 -1.45
CA ALA A 16 -7.84 17.36 -2.78
C ALA A 16 -6.73 16.73 -3.64
N LEU A 17 -5.62 16.33 -3.02
CA LEU A 17 -4.52 15.66 -3.72
C LEU A 17 -4.84 14.19 -3.98
N ILE A 18 -5.37 13.48 -2.98
CA ILE A 18 -5.77 12.06 -3.12
C ILE A 18 -6.80 11.91 -4.26
N GLY A 19 -7.77 12.81 -4.34
CA GLY A 19 -8.79 12.79 -5.41
C GLY A 19 -8.24 12.99 -6.83
N ARG A 20 -7.02 13.54 -6.97
CA ARG A 20 -6.37 13.74 -8.28
C ARG A 20 -5.52 12.56 -8.73
N GLN A 21 -5.21 11.61 -7.85
CA GLN A 21 -4.36 10.47 -8.18
C GLN A 21 -4.86 9.68 -9.40
N GLY A 22 -6.19 9.52 -9.55
CA GLY A 22 -6.76 8.80 -10.70
C GLY A 22 -6.39 9.39 -12.06
N ALA A 23 -6.19 10.71 -12.16
CA ALA A 23 -5.77 11.39 -13.38
C ALA A 23 -4.26 11.24 -13.65
N LEU A 24 -3.46 10.93 -12.63
CA LEU A 24 -2.01 10.73 -12.72
C LEU A 24 -1.64 9.27 -13.05
N ARG A 25 -2.49 8.32 -12.64
CA ARG A 25 -2.32 6.89 -12.97
C ARG A 25 -2.33 6.67 -14.47
N ASN A 26 -1.37 5.88 -14.93
CA ASN A 26 -1.17 5.50 -16.33
C ASN A 26 -1.06 6.72 -17.28
N SER A 27 -0.54 7.84 -16.76
CA SER A 27 -0.27 9.06 -17.52
C SER A 27 1.23 9.33 -17.60
N ILE A 28 1.70 9.86 -18.74
CA ILE A 28 3.10 10.27 -18.91
C ILE A 28 3.25 11.71 -18.39
N GLY A 29 4.25 11.94 -17.54
CA GLY A 29 4.54 13.27 -17.00
C GLY A 29 5.32 13.19 -15.68
N PRO A 30 5.72 14.33 -15.11
CA PRO A 30 6.58 14.37 -13.91
C PRO A 30 5.93 13.78 -12.65
N TYR A 31 4.60 13.65 -12.62
CA TYR A 31 3.84 13.07 -11.50
C TYR A 31 3.04 11.83 -11.91
N GLY A 32 3.21 11.37 -13.15
CA GLY A 32 2.54 10.19 -13.67
C GLY A 32 3.18 8.90 -13.16
N TYR A 33 2.38 7.87 -12.94
CA TYR A 33 2.85 6.58 -12.43
C TYR A 33 2.01 5.42 -12.95
N ALA A 34 2.61 4.23 -13.07
CA ALA A 34 1.90 3.03 -13.48
C ALA A 34 0.97 2.52 -12.36
N ALA A 35 -0.22 2.04 -12.74
CA ALA A 35 -1.14 1.37 -11.83
C ALA A 35 -1.93 0.29 -12.55
N ILE A 36 -2.26 -0.79 -11.84
CA ILE A 36 -3.17 -1.83 -12.35
C ILE A 36 -4.60 -1.36 -12.05
N ASP A 37 -5.23 -0.69 -13.02
CA ASP A 37 -6.58 -0.14 -12.89
C ASP A 37 -7.51 -0.43 -14.08
N GLY A 38 -7.14 -1.43 -14.90
CA GLY A 38 -7.88 -1.84 -16.09
C GLY A 38 -7.66 -0.98 -17.33
N ARG A 39 -6.90 0.13 -17.22
CA ARG A 39 -6.47 0.93 -18.38
C ARG A 39 -5.11 0.45 -18.90
N PRO A 40 -4.75 0.74 -20.17
CA PRO A 40 -3.42 0.47 -20.69
C PRO A 40 -2.34 1.21 -19.89
N VAL A 41 -1.27 0.50 -19.50
CA VAL A 41 -0.09 1.10 -18.88
C VAL A 41 0.87 1.54 -19.99
N PRO A 42 1.27 2.82 -20.07
CA PRO A 42 2.29 3.27 -21.01
C PRO A 42 3.60 2.46 -20.84
N PRO A 43 4.21 1.95 -21.92
CA PRO A 43 5.43 1.14 -21.82
C PRO A 43 6.59 1.85 -21.10
N SER A 44 6.67 3.18 -21.21
CA SER A 44 7.70 3.99 -20.53
C SER A 44 7.57 4.02 -19.00
N LEU A 45 6.42 3.62 -18.45
CA LEU A 45 6.20 3.53 -16.99
C LEU A 45 6.38 2.09 -16.47
N VAL A 46 6.62 1.12 -17.34
CA VAL A 46 6.85 -0.26 -16.95
C VAL A 46 8.30 -0.42 -16.51
N VAL A 47 8.49 -0.83 -15.26
CA VAL A 47 9.82 -1.14 -14.70
C VAL A 47 10.04 -2.64 -14.77
N VAL A 48 11.17 -3.04 -15.33
CA VAL A 48 11.57 -4.45 -15.44
C VAL A 48 12.70 -4.70 -14.47
N HIS A 49 12.46 -5.60 -13.52
CA HIS A 49 13.48 -6.09 -12.59
C HIS A 49 13.87 -7.52 -12.98
N PRO A 50 15.13 -7.79 -13.34
CA PRO A 50 15.58 -9.15 -13.55
C PRO A 50 15.56 -9.92 -12.24
N VAL A 51 15.09 -11.16 -12.27
CA VAL A 51 15.19 -12.06 -11.12
C VAL A 51 16.59 -12.67 -11.09
N PRO A 52 17.33 -12.60 -9.98
CA PRO A 52 18.65 -13.23 -9.86
C PRO A 52 18.58 -14.75 -10.07
N GLU A 53 19.68 -15.33 -10.57
CA GLU A 53 19.82 -16.79 -10.66
C GLU A 53 19.74 -17.43 -9.26
N GLY A 54 19.12 -18.62 -9.19
CA GLY A 54 18.95 -19.37 -7.95
C GLY A 54 17.80 -18.90 -7.05
N ILE A 55 16.97 -17.96 -7.51
CA ILE A 55 15.70 -17.62 -6.85
C ILE A 55 14.60 -18.54 -7.37
N ASP A 56 14.03 -19.35 -6.49
CA ASP A 56 12.95 -20.29 -6.81
C ASP A 56 11.55 -19.77 -6.46
N GLU A 57 11.48 -18.68 -5.68
CA GLU A 57 10.22 -18.12 -5.19
C GLU A 57 10.23 -16.59 -5.22
N LEU A 58 9.10 -16.00 -5.62
CA LEU A 58 8.85 -14.57 -5.61
C LEU A 58 7.62 -14.26 -4.75
N VAL A 59 7.75 -13.32 -3.83
CA VAL A 59 6.64 -12.77 -3.04
C VAL A 59 6.30 -11.37 -3.53
N ILE A 60 5.02 -11.13 -3.79
CA ILE A 60 4.47 -9.84 -4.18
C ILE A 60 3.29 -9.55 -3.25
N ALA A 61 3.21 -8.32 -2.72
CA ALA A 61 2.12 -7.91 -1.86
C ALA A 61 1.66 -6.49 -2.18
N SER A 62 0.42 -6.15 -1.80
CA SER A 62 -0.05 -4.76 -1.76
C SER A 62 0.61 -4.00 -0.61
N ASP A 63 0.57 -2.67 -0.67
CA ASP A 63 1.02 -1.76 0.39
C ASP A 63 0.21 -1.87 1.70
N GLY A 64 -0.92 -2.58 1.69
CA GLY A 64 -1.58 -3.09 2.89
C GLY A 64 -0.74 -4.07 3.74
N TYR A 65 0.41 -4.55 3.23
CA TYR A 65 1.48 -5.20 4.01
C TYR A 65 2.75 -4.33 3.99
N PRO A 66 2.95 -3.46 5.01
CA PRO A 66 4.14 -2.59 5.10
C PRO A 66 5.46 -3.36 5.17
N VAL A 67 5.41 -4.58 5.70
CA VAL A 67 6.55 -5.51 5.77
C VAL A 67 6.11 -6.82 5.13
N ILE A 68 6.90 -7.27 4.15
CA ILE A 68 6.63 -8.48 3.38
C ILE A 68 7.56 -9.57 3.88
N GLY A 69 6.97 -10.60 4.51
CA GLY A 69 7.68 -11.82 4.90
C GLY A 69 7.62 -12.90 3.81
N GLU A 70 8.43 -13.95 3.97
CA GLU A 70 8.44 -15.14 3.08
C GLU A 70 7.12 -15.93 3.11
N THR A 71 6.32 -15.74 4.17
CA THR A 71 4.99 -16.31 4.31
C THR A 71 3.96 -15.24 4.62
N LEU A 72 2.71 -15.52 4.26
CA LEU A 72 1.58 -14.69 4.65
C LEU A 72 1.51 -14.53 6.18
N ALA A 73 1.74 -15.61 6.93
CA ALA A 73 1.71 -15.58 8.40
C ALA A 73 2.76 -14.64 9.00
N ALA A 74 3.98 -14.61 8.44
CA ALA A 74 5.01 -13.67 8.87
C ALA A 74 4.60 -12.21 8.59
N SER A 75 4.04 -11.95 7.40
CA SER A 75 3.55 -10.61 7.01
C SER A 75 2.38 -10.13 7.89
N GLU A 76 1.42 -11.01 8.19
CA GLU A 76 0.29 -10.73 9.09
C GLU A 76 0.75 -10.50 10.54
N SER A 77 1.78 -11.21 11.00
CA SER A 77 2.32 -11.02 12.36
C SER A 77 2.95 -9.64 12.51
N GLU A 78 3.73 -9.20 11.53
CA GLU A 78 4.35 -7.87 11.55
C GLU A 78 3.29 -6.76 11.43
N LEU A 79 2.31 -6.93 10.55
CA LEU A 79 1.19 -6.01 10.44
C LEU A 79 0.46 -5.86 11.79
N ALA A 80 0.20 -6.96 12.50
CA ALA A 80 -0.46 -6.92 13.80
C ALA A 80 0.36 -6.16 14.87
N LEU A 81 1.69 -6.23 14.82
CA LEU A 81 2.57 -5.46 15.69
C LEU A 81 2.51 -3.96 15.35
N LEU A 82 2.59 -3.61 14.06
CA LEU A 82 2.50 -2.23 13.59
C LEU A 82 1.16 -1.60 13.92
N LEU A 83 0.05 -2.31 13.74
CA LEU A 83 -1.30 -1.82 14.05
C LEU A 83 -1.49 -1.53 15.55
N LYS A 84 -0.85 -2.31 16.44
CA LYS A 84 -0.87 -2.04 17.88
C LYS A 84 -0.05 -0.80 18.24
N LYS A 85 1.05 -0.57 17.51
CA LYS A 85 2.00 0.52 17.76
C LYS A 85 1.54 1.85 17.16
N ASP A 86 0.94 1.82 15.98
CA ASP A 86 0.48 2.98 15.21
C ASP A 86 -0.96 2.81 14.70
N PRO A 87 -1.97 2.70 15.59
CA PRO A 87 -3.36 2.46 15.19
C PRO A 87 -3.96 3.61 14.35
N TRP A 88 -3.36 4.80 14.41
CA TRP A 88 -3.79 5.98 13.67
C TRP A 88 -3.09 6.14 12.32
N CYS A 89 -2.09 5.31 12.05
CA CYS A 89 -1.27 5.34 10.85
C CYS A 89 -0.60 6.69 10.59
N VAL A 90 -0.16 7.39 11.65
CA VAL A 90 0.47 8.73 11.55
C VAL A 90 1.97 8.69 11.81
N ALA A 91 2.52 7.52 12.14
CA ALA A 91 3.94 7.30 12.38
C ALA A 91 4.50 6.32 11.35
N GLU A 92 4.83 5.09 11.74
CA GLU A 92 5.52 4.11 10.92
C GLU A 92 4.68 3.64 9.73
N LEU A 93 3.37 3.55 9.89
CA LEU A 93 2.49 3.16 8.78
C LEU A 93 2.29 4.30 7.78
N ALA A 94 2.47 5.56 8.20
CA ALA A 94 2.37 6.77 7.37
C ALA A 94 1.19 6.75 6.37
N GLY A 95 0.03 6.27 6.82
CA GLY A 95 -1.15 6.03 6.00
C GLY A 95 -1.95 7.30 5.73
N THR A 96 -2.85 7.23 4.75
CA THR A 96 -3.78 8.33 4.43
C THR A 96 -5.08 8.29 5.26
N LYS A 97 -5.26 7.25 6.06
CA LYS A 97 -6.42 6.98 6.91
C LYS A 97 -6.01 6.07 8.07
N ALA A 98 -6.60 6.28 9.24
CA ALA A 98 -6.47 5.38 10.39
C ALA A 98 -7.30 4.09 10.23
N VAL A 99 -7.05 3.10 11.10
CA VAL A 99 -7.95 1.95 11.26
C VAL A 99 -9.25 2.41 11.94
N LEU A 100 -10.38 2.26 11.24
CA LEU A 100 -11.69 2.63 11.77
C LEU A 100 -12.35 1.47 12.54
N PRO A 101 -13.30 1.76 13.45
CA PRO A 101 -14.03 0.71 14.15
C PRO A 101 -14.63 -0.33 13.20
N GLY A 102 -14.39 -1.62 13.49
CA GLY A 102 -14.83 -2.74 12.65
C GLY A 102 -13.86 -3.14 11.53
N GLN A 103 -12.79 -2.37 11.31
CA GLN A 103 -11.73 -2.74 10.37
C GLN A 103 -10.64 -3.56 11.06
N VAL A 104 -10.11 -4.55 10.34
CA VAL A 104 -8.99 -5.39 10.79
C VAL A 104 -7.63 -4.90 10.28
N SER A 105 -7.61 -3.92 9.38
CA SER A 105 -6.40 -3.29 8.83
C SER A 105 -6.74 -1.87 8.34
N PHE A 106 -5.70 -1.08 8.09
CA PHE A 106 -5.81 0.28 7.54
C PHE A 106 -5.99 0.28 6.02
N ASP A 107 -5.60 -0.77 5.30
CA ASP A 107 -5.81 -0.87 3.86
C ASP A 107 -6.15 -2.29 3.37
N ASP A 108 -6.57 -2.37 2.12
CA ASP A 108 -6.80 -3.64 1.44
C ASP A 108 -5.50 -4.43 1.29
N ARG A 109 -5.61 -5.76 1.43
CA ARG A 109 -4.46 -6.66 1.51
C ARG A 109 -4.50 -7.70 0.41
N ALA A 110 -3.40 -7.81 -0.32
CA ALA A 110 -3.15 -8.88 -1.26
C ALA A 110 -1.74 -9.42 -1.03
N TYR A 111 -1.60 -10.74 -1.06
CA TYR A 111 -0.32 -11.44 -0.94
C TYR A 111 -0.30 -12.57 -1.96
N LEU A 112 0.76 -12.62 -2.75
CA LEU A 112 0.99 -13.64 -3.77
C LEU A 112 2.39 -14.20 -3.58
N ARG A 113 2.48 -15.53 -3.59
CA ARG A 113 3.74 -16.26 -3.53
C ARG A 113 3.81 -17.21 -4.72
N ILE A 114 4.81 -17.01 -5.56
CA ILE A 114 4.93 -17.63 -6.88
C ILE A 114 6.20 -18.48 -6.89
N ARG A 115 6.09 -19.74 -7.29
CA ARG A 115 7.25 -20.57 -7.61
C ARG A 115 7.68 -20.31 -9.05
N LEU A 116 8.96 -20.08 -9.28
CA LEU A 116 9.54 -19.77 -10.60
C LEU A 116 9.94 -21.05 -11.37
#